data_AF-A0A973EYU8-F1
#
_entry.id   AF-A0A973EYU8-F1
#
_cell.length_a   1.000
_cell.length_b   1.000
_cell.length_c   1.000
_cell.angle_alpha   90.00
_cell.angle_beta   90.00
_cell.angle_gamma   90.00
#
_symmetry.space_group_name_H-M   'P 1'
#
loop_
_entity.id
_entity.type
_entity.pdbx_description
1 polymer ?
#
loop_
_entity_poly.entity_id
_entity_poly.type
_entity_poly.pdbx_seq_one_letter_code
_entity_poly.pdbx_strand_id
1 'polypeptide(L)'
;MTRLIIITLLLFITSCAHKGSVKKSEPSEKWSVRMANTVMAKADSFIHYVDGNPKWAYDVAFLGMAIDRLGYIDPKYSKYMEDWVDYFVMPDGSVKDYRIDEYNLDRIFPGRNVLTVYKRRPEEKYRIALDNFIEQLKTHPKTNSGGYWHKKIYP
;
A
#
# COMPACT_ATOMS: atom_id res chain seq x y z
N MET A 1 40.30 47.18 44.43
CA MET A 1 40.08 46.33 45.63
C MET A 1 39.35 45.07 45.18
N THR A 2 39.90 44.24 44.29
CA THR A 2 40.89 43.17 44.55
C THR A 2 40.59 42.34 45.80
N ARG A 3 39.89 41.21 45.61
CA ARG A 3 40.24 39.92 46.24
C ARG A 3 40.00 38.77 45.27
N LEU A 4 41.13 38.24 44.82
CA LEU A 4 41.31 37.00 44.05
C LEU A 4 41.25 35.84 45.05
N ILE A 5 40.35 34.88 44.86
CA ILE A 5 40.35 33.60 45.60
C ILE A 5 40.46 32.49 44.57
N ILE A 6 41.68 31.94 44.46
CA ILE A 6 42.00 30.74 43.70
C ILE A 6 41.72 29.56 44.63
N ILE A 7 40.73 28.72 44.29
CA ILE A 7 40.52 27.43 44.95
C ILE A 7 40.48 26.34 43.86
N THR A 8 41.63 25.67 43.79
CA THR A 8 41.95 24.32 43.34
C THR A 8 40.84 23.51 42.67
N LEU A 9 41.00 23.33 41.34
CA LEU A 9 40.26 22.38 40.51
C LEU A 9 40.67 20.94 40.87
N LEU A 10 39.85 20.23 41.66
CA LEU A 10 39.96 18.78 41.81
C LEU A 10 39.35 18.11 40.57
N LEU A 11 40.22 17.74 39.63
CA LEU A 11 39.89 16.80 38.55
C LEU A 11 39.66 15.42 39.15
N PHE A 12 38.40 15.12 39.50
CA PHE A 12 37.96 13.73 39.68
C PHE A 12 37.97 13.05 38.32
N ILE A 13 39.05 12.35 37.99
CA ILE A 13 39.09 11.39 36.89
C ILE A 13 38.31 10.17 37.37
N THR A 14 36.98 10.24 37.33
CA THR A 14 36.16 9.03 37.40
C THR A 14 36.38 8.28 36.10
N SER A 15 37.29 7.32 36.16
CA SER A 15 37.47 6.29 35.13
C SER A 15 36.10 5.73 34.78
N CYS A 16 35.58 6.10 33.60
CA CYS A 16 34.42 5.45 33.03
C CYS A 16 34.80 3.99 32.81
N ALA A 17 34.41 3.12 33.74
CA ALA A 17 34.24 1.71 33.45
C ALA A 17 33.12 1.60 32.41
N HIS A 18 33.47 1.84 31.14
CA HIS A 18 32.62 1.57 30.00
C HIS A 18 32.53 0.05 29.93
N LYS A 19 31.61 -0.53 30.71
CA LYS A 19 31.02 -1.81 30.37
C LYS A 19 30.46 -1.58 28.97
N GLY A 20 31.22 -2.01 27.96
CA GLY A 20 30.76 -2.03 26.59
C GLY A 20 29.54 -2.93 26.57
N SER A 21 28.37 -2.34 26.76
CA SER A 21 27.14 -2.96 26.33
C SER A 21 27.35 -3.14 24.83
N VAL A 22 27.54 -4.38 24.39
CA VAL A 22 27.39 -4.72 22.99
C VAL A 22 25.99 -4.21 22.65
N LYS A 23 25.90 -3.06 21.97
CA LYS A 23 24.65 -2.62 21.37
C LYS A 23 24.32 -3.75 20.40
N LYS A 24 23.36 -4.61 20.77
CA LYS A 24 22.68 -5.43 19.78
C LYS A 24 22.26 -4.45 18.71
N SER A 25 22.85 -4.56 17.52
CA SER A 25 22.41 -3.78 16.38
C SER A 25 20.92 -4.05 16.23
N GLU A 26 20.11 -3.00 16.33
CA GLU A 26 18.69 -3.11 15.96
C GLU A 26 18.63 -3.80 14.59
N PRO A 27 17.76 -4.80 14.41
CA PRO A 27 17.66 -5.50 13.14
C PRO A 27 17.48 -4.48 12.02
N SER A 28 18.34 -4.55 11.00
CA SER A 28 18.20 -3.70 9.81
C SER A 28 16.76 -3.75 9.31
N GLU A 29 16.17 -2.58 9.07
CA GLU A 29 14.80 -2.48 8.54
C GLU A 29 14.63 -3.35 7.28
N LYS A 30 13.53 -4.10 7.21
CA LYS A 30 13.24 -4.99 6.09
C LYS A 30 13.16 -4.19 4.79
N TRP A 31 13.69 -4.74 3.69
CA TRP A 31 13.61 -4.09 2.36
C TRP A 31 12.18 -3.78 1.91
N SER A 32 11.20 -4.61 2.27
CA SER A 32 9.79 -4.36 1.98
C SER A 32 9.26 -3.10 2.66
N VAL A 33 9.65 -2.86 3.92
CA VAL A 33 9.28 -1.68 4.69
C VAL A 33 9.94 -0.44 4.10
N ARG A 34 11.24 -0.52 3.79
CA ARG A 34 11.97 0.58 3.11
C ARG A 34 11.35 0.97 1.77
N MET A 35 10.97 -0.02 0.96
CA MET A 35 10.32 0.21 -0.32
C MET A 35 8.95 0.87 -0.13
N ALA A 36 8.10 0.34 0.77
CA ALA A 36 6.79 0.92 1.04
C ALA A 36 6.90 2.36 1.55
N ASN A 37 7.82 2.63 2.48
CA ASN A 37 8.07 3.98 2.98
C ASN A 37 8.53 4.93 1.86
N THR A 38 9.36 4.45 0.93
CA THR A 38 9.81 5.27 -0.22
C THR A 38 8.65 5.61 -1.15
N VAL A 39 7.75 4.65 -1.42
CA VAL A 39 6.54 4.87 -2.23
C VAL A 39 5.64 5.90 -1.56
N MET A 40 5.33 5.72 -0.27
CA MET A 40 4.47 6.63 0.49
C MET A 40 5.07 8.03 0.67
N ALA A 41 6.41 8.15 0.71
CA ALA A 41 7.08 9.45 0.77
C ALA A 41 7.09 10.19 -0.57
N LYS A 42 6.98 9.47 -1.71
CA LYS A 42 6.89 10.07 -3.04
C LYS A 42 5.46 10.45 -3.43
N ALA A 43 4.47 9.77 -2.85
CA ALA A 43 3.07 10.05 -3.05
C ALA A 43 2.35 9.92 -1.71
N ASP A 44 1.94 11.05 -1.12
CA ASP A 44 1.25 11.06 0.18
C ASP A 44 -0.08 10.29 0.15
N SER A 45 -0.68 10.19 -1.04
CA SER A 45 -1.90 9.41 -1.29
C SER A 45 -1.68 8.44 -2.44
N PHE A 46 -2.06 7.17 -2.21
CA PHE A 46 -1.94 6.15 -3.23
C PHE A 46 -2.84 6.41 -4.44
N ILE A 47 -3.89 7.20 -4.25
CA ILE A 47 -4.79 7.70 -5.31
C ILE A 47 -3.99 8.43 -6.40
N HIS A 48 -2.92 9.14 -6.03
CA HIS A 48 -2.10 9.95 -6.95
C HIS A 48 -0.69 9.37 -7.12
N TYR A 49 -0.50 8.07 -6.89
CA TYR A 49 0.80 7.41 -7.06
C TYR A 49 1.33 7.48 -8.50
N VAL A 50 0.44 7.45 -9.49
CA VAL A 50 0.79 7.70 -10.90
C VAL A 50 0.59 9.19 -11.16
N ASP A 51 1.65 9.85 -11.63
CA ASP A 51 1.70 11.31 -11.81
C ASP A 51 0.41 11.88 -12.44
N GLY A 52 -0.27 12.71 -11.64
CA GLY A 52 -1.35 13.59 -12.08
C GLY A 52 -2.74 12.97 -12.23
N ASN A 53 -2.89 11.64 -12.31
CA ASN A 53 -4.21 11.03 -12.52
C ASN A 53 -4.42 9.73 -11.74
N PRO A 54 -5.50 9.66 -10.94
CA PRO A 54 -5.94 8.41 -10.35
C PRO A 54 -6.26 7.37 -11.44
N LYS A 55 -5.64 6.20 -11.32
CA LYS A 55 -5.76 5.13 -12.32
C LYS A 55 -6.25 3.80 -11.71
N TRP A 56 -7.30 3.22 -12.29
CA TRP A 56 -7.81 1.88 -11.90
C TRP A 56 -7.06 0.76 -12.63
N ALA A 57 -5.78 0.55 -12.32
CA ALA A 57 -4.93 -0.38 -13.08
C ALA A 57 -4.30 -1.49 -12.25
N TYR A 58 -4.00 -2.61 -12.92
CA TYR A 58 -3.48 -3.83 -12.28
C TYR A 58 -2.15 -3.61 -11.56
N ASP A 59 -1.27 -2.77 -12.12
CA ASP A 59 0.06 -2.45 -11.60
C ASP A 59 -0.03 -1.64 -10.30
N VAL A 60 -0.91 -0.63 -10.28
CA VAL A 60 -1.23 0.14 -9.07
C VAL A 60 -1.85 -0.76 -8.02
N ALA A 61 -2.85 -1.56 -8.38
CA ALA A 61 -3.46 -2.49 -7.43
C ALA A 61 -2.46 -3.52 -6.87
N PHE A 62 -1.54 -4.03 -7.69
CA PHE A 62 -0.50 -4.96 -7.27
C PHE A 62 0.44 -4.34 -6.24
N LEU A 63 0.88 -3.10 -6.47
CA LEU A 63 1.70 -2.37 -5.52
C LEU A 63 0.94 -2.12 -4.21
N GLY A 64 -0.32 -1.71 -4.28
CA GLY A 64 -1.19 -1.53 -3.11
C GLY A 64 -1.35 -2.80 -2.30
N MET A 65 -1.56 -3.94 -2.96
CA MET A 65 -1.62 -5.27 -2.32
C MET A 65 -0.30 -5.65 -1.65
N ALA A 66 0.84 -5.33 -2.26
CA ALA A 66 2.14 -5.59 -1.68
C ALA A 66 2.41 -4.74 -0.43
N ILE A 67 2.03 -3.46 -0.46
CA ILE A 67 2.14 -2.56 0.69
C ILE A 67 1.20 -3.01 1.81
N ASP A 68 -0.06 -3.34 1.51
CA ASP A 68 -1.05 -3.81 2.47
C ASP A 68 -0.59 -5.03 3.30
N ARG A 69 0.26 -5.90 2.73
CA ARG A 69 0.85 -7.03 3.47
C ARG A 69 1.72 -6.61 4.65
N LEU A 70 2.12 -5.34 4.74
CA LEU A 70 2.86 -4.77 5.87
C LEU A 70 1.93 -4.23 6.96
N GLY A 71 0.60 -4.27 6.78
CA GLY A 71 -0.37 -3.75 7.74
C GLY A 71 -0.27 -4.34 9.15
N TYR A 72 0.25 -5.56 9.29
CA TYR A 72 0.53 -6.18 10.61
C TYR A 72 1.69 -5.51 11.36
N ILE A 73 2.55 -4.77 10.66
CA ILE A 73 3.65 -3.98 11.24
C ILE A 73 3.13 -2.61 11.65
N ASP A 74 2.43 -1.94 10.74
CA ASP A 74 1.87 -0.60 10.94
C ASP A 74 0.58 -0.45 10.10
N PRO A 75 -0.58 -0.12 10.70
CA PRO A 75 -1.85 0.02 10.00
C PRO A 75 -1.85 1.05 8.85
N LYS A 76 -0.91 2.01 8.84
CA LYS A 76 -0.80 2.99 7.75
C LYS A 76 -0.66 2.35 6.38
N TYR A 77 -0.02 1.18 6.30
CA TYR A 77 0.19 0.48 5.04
C TYR A 77 -1.11 -0.07 4.46
N SER A 78 -1.97 -0.65 5.32
CA SER A 78 -3.30 -1.09 4.90
C SER A 78 -4.20 0.10 4.56
N LYS A 79 -4.16 1.16 5.36
CA LYS A 79 -4.92 2.39 5.10
C LYS A 79 -4.58 2.99 3.74
N TYR A 80 -3.30 3.00 3.35
CA TYR A 80 -2.85 3.53 2.07
C TYR A 80 -3.49 2.84 0.85
N MET A 81 -3.67 1.51 0.92
CA MET A 81 -4.38 0.74 -0.10
C MET A 81 -5.91 0.89 0.01
N GLU A 82 -6.45 0.91 1.23
CA GLU A 82 -7.89 1.05 1.48
C GLU A 82 -8.44 2.39 0.97
N ASP A 83 -7.72 3.49 1.21
CA ASP A 83 -8.10 4.82 0.72
C ASP A 83 -8.17 4.86 -0.82
N TRP A 84 -7.29 4.11 -1.50
CA TRP A 84 -7.36 3.96 -2.96
C TRP A 84 -8.59 3.17 -3.39
N VAL A 85 -8.92 2.06 -2.71
CA VAL A 85 -10.16 1.30 -3.00
C VAL A 85 -11.38 2.19 -2.82
N ASP A 86 -11.45 2.94 -1.72
CA ASP A 86 -12.56 3.85 -1.42
C ASP A 86 -12.70 5.00 -2.42
N TYR A 87 -11.59 5.44 -3.03
CA TYR A 87 -11.65 6.44 -4.09
C TYR A 87 -12.30 5.92 -5.38
N PHE A 88 -12.05 4.65 -5.73
CA PHE A 88 -12.53 4.06 -6.99
C PHE A 88 -13.91 3.42 -6.88
N VAL A 89 -14.21 2.78 -5.75
CA VAL A 89 -15.51 2.12 -5.53
C VAL A 89 -16.51 3.15 -4.99
N MET A 90 -17.48 3.50 -5.82
CA MET A 90 -18.51 4.48 -5.52
C MET A 90 -19.56 3.92 -4.56
N PRO A 91 -20.38 4.77 -3.89
CA PRO A 91 -21.42 4.32 -2.96
C PRO A 91 -22.44 3.34 -3.56
N ASP A 92 -22.70 3.42 -4.87
CA ASP A 92 -23.60 2.52 -5.61
C ASP A 92 -22.94 1.22 -6.08
N GLY A 93 -21.65 1.02 -5.78
CA GLY A 93 -20.86 -0.13 -6.22
C GLY A 93 -20.35 -0.04 -7.65
N SER A 94 -20.59 1.08 -8.36
CA SER A 94 -19.90 1.37 -9.60
C SER A 94 -18.42 1.68 -9.33
N VAL A 95 -17.56 1.46 -10.33
CA VAL A 95 -16.11 1.62 -10.19
C VAL A 95 -15.61 2.63 -11.22
N LYS A 96 -14.92 3.68 -10.77
CA LYS A 96 -14.33 4.68 -11.68
C LYS A 96 -13.33 4.00 -12.62
N ASP A 97 -13.27 4.45 -13.87
CA ASP A 97 -12.32 3.95 -14.87
C ASP A 97 -12.44 2.43 -15.15
N TYR A 98 -13.64 1.86 -14.90
CA TYR A 98 -14.03 0.50 -15.22
C TYR A 98 -15.29 0.48 -16.09
N ARG A 99 -15.26 -0.32 -17.18
CA ARG A 99 -16.41 -0.58 -18.03
C ARG A 99 -16.41 -2.04 -18.47
N ILE A 100 -17.54 -2.73 -18.29
CA ILE A 100 -17.66 -4.17 -18.58
C ILE A 100 -17.54 -4.48 -20.08
N ASP A 101 -18.00 -3.59 -20.95
CA ASP A 101 -18.05 -3.77 -22.40
C ASP A 101 -16.66 -3.74 -23.08
N GLU A 102 -15.63 -3.27 -22.37
CA GLU A 102 -14.23 -3.39 -22.80
C GLU A 102 -13.69 -4.80 -22.69
N TYR A 103 -14.30 -5.64 -21.83
CA TYR A 103 -13.80 -6.95 -21.42
C TYR A 103 -12.30 -6.93 -21.16
N ASN A 104 -11.82 -5.95 -20.39
CA ASN A 104 -10.40 -5.73 -20.16
C ASN A 104 -9.95 -6.43 -18.87
N LEU A 105 -9.12 -7.48 -18.97
CA LEU A 105 -8.66 -8.24 -17.80
C LEU A 105 -7.78 -7.43 -16.84
N ASP A 106 -7.09 -6.39 -17.32
CA ASP A 106 -6.28 -5.52 -16.45
C ASP A 106 -7.14 -4.75 -15.45
N ARG A 107 -8.43 -4.54 -15.76
CA ARG A 107 -9.38 -3.88 -14.86
C ARG A 107 -10.03 -4.82 -13.84
N ILE A 108 -9.81 -6.14 -13.97
CA ILE A 108 -10.29 -7.16 -13.03
C ILE A 108 -9.31 -7.36 -11.87
N PHE A 109 -8.00 -7.31 -12.12
CA PHE A 109 -6.99 -7.55 -11.10
C PHE A 109 -7.17 -6.69 -9.82
N PRO A 110 -7.48 -5.37 -9.92
CA PRO A 110 -7.83 -4.55 -8.77
C PRO A 110 -8.96 -5.07 -7.86
N GLY A 111 -9.87 -5.90 -8.38
CA GLY A 111 -10.93 -6.54 -7.60
C GLY A 111 -10.39 -7.37 -6.42
N ARG A 112 -9.14 -7.82 -6.46
CA ARG A 112 -8.48 -8.47 -5.32
C ARG A 112 -8.31 -7.54 -4.11
N ASN A 113 -8.03 -6.25 -4.35
CA ASN A 113 -7.92 -5.25 -3.29
C ASN A 113 -9.31 -4.98 -2.70
N VAL A 114 -10.33 -4.83 -3.56
CA VAL A 114 -11.74 -4.71 -3.13
C VAL A 114 -12.16 -5.89 -2.27
N LEU A 115 -11.81 -7.12 -2.65
CA LEU A 115 -12.10 -8.32 -1.86
C LEU A 115 -11.41 -8.30 -0.50
N THR A 116 -10.15 -7.84 -0.42
CA THR A 116 -9.45 -7.65 0.85
C THR A 116 -10.16 -6.64 1.74
N VAL A 117 -10.56 -5.49 1.19
CA VAL A 117 -11.31 -4.48 1.95
C VAL A 117 -12.67 -5.01 2.39
N TYR A 118 -13.43 -5.66 1.51
CA TYR A 118 -14.72 -6.27 1.85
C TYR A 118 -14.62 -7.28 2.99
N LYS A 119 -13.57 -8.12 3.00
CA LYS A 119 -13.33 -9.08 4.09
C LYS A 119 -13.06 -8.41 5.44
N ARG A 120 -12.50 -7.18 5.44
CA ARG A 120 -12.26 -6.40 6.66
C ARG A 120 -13.48 -5.55 7.05
N ARG A 121 -14.17 -4.99 6.06
CA ARG A 121 -15.30 -4.07 6.16
C ARG A 121 -16.37 -4.49 5.14
N PRO A 122 -17.33 -5.35 5.53
CA PRO A 122 -18.30 -5.94 4.60
C PRO A 122 -19.41 -4.95 4.22
N GLU A 123 -19.04 -3.84 3.61
CA GLU A 123 -19.99 -2.85 3.08
C GLU A 123 -20.53 -3.30 1.72
N GLU A 124 -21.82 -3.04 1.50
CA GLU A 124 -22.56 -3.49 0.32
C GLU A 124 -21.95 -2.99 -1.00
N LYS A 125 -21.41 -1.76 -1.02
CA LYS A 125 -20.76 -1.18 -2.21
C LYS A 125 -19.62 -2.05 -2.75
N TYR A 126 -18.83 -2.67 -1.87
CA TYR A 126 -17.74 -3.54 -2.29
C TYR A 126 -18.26 -4.88 -2.82
N ARG A 127 -19.33 -5.41 -2.22
CA ARG A 127 -19.99 -6.63 -2.69
C ARG A 127 -20.52 -6.44 -4.11
N ILE A 128 -21.23 -5.33 -4.37
CA ILE A 128 -21.75 -4.99 -5.70
C ILE A 128 -20.61 -4.84 -6.71
N ALA A 129 -19.52 -4.14 -6.37
CA ALA A 129 -18.36 -4.00 -7.24
C ALA A 129 -17.74 -5.37 -7.59
N LEU A 130 -17.60 -6.27 -6.61
CA LEU A 130 -17.10 -7.63 -6.82
C LEU A 130 -18.02 -8.45 -7.73
N ASP A 131 -19.34 -8.37 -7.54
CA ASP A 131 -20.32 -9.04 -8.39
C ASP A 131 -20.20 -8.59 -9.85
N ASN A 132 -20.02 -7.28 -10.08
CA ASN A 132 -19.80 -6.74 -11.43
C ASN A 132 -18.55 -7.33 -12.10
N PHE A 133 -17.44 -7.47 -11.36
CA PHE A 133 -16.23 -8.12 -11.89
C PHE A 133 -16.44 -9.61 -12.21
N ILE A 134 -17.20 -10.32 -11.36
CA ILE A 134 -17.56 -11.72 -11.60
C ILE A 134 -18.46 -11.84 -12.83
N GLU A 135 -19.39 -10.91 -13.03
CA GLU A 135 -20.27 -10.90 -14.20
C GLU A 135 -19.51 -10.70 -15.50
N GLN A 136 -18.50 -9.81 -15.51
CA GLN A 136 -17.58 -9.73 -16.63
C GLN A 136 -16.92 -11.09 -16.90
N LEU A 137 -16.35 -11.75 -15.89
CA LEU A 137 -15.65 -13.03 -16.09
C LEU A 137 -16.57 -14.15 -16.63
N LYS A 138 -17.86 -14.15 -16.28
CA LYS A 138 -18.84 -15.10 -16.85
C LYS A 138 -19.07 -14.86 -18.34
N THR A 139 -19.12 -13.61 -18.75
CA THR A 139 -19.45 -13.16 -20.11
C THR A 139 -18.21 -12.87 -20.96
N HIS A 140 -17.01 -12.96 -20.37
CA HIS A 140 -15.74 -12.59 -21.01
C HIS A 140 -15.43 -13.53 -22.19
N PRO A 141 -15.11 -12.99 -23.39
CA PRO A 141 -14.75 -13.79 -24.55
C PRO A 141 -13.60 -14.76 -24.28
N LYS A 142 -13.67 -15.95 -24.87
CA LYS A 142 -12.65 -17.00 -24.72
C LYS A 142 -12.19 -17.50 -26.08
N THR A 143 -10.95 -17.97 -26.15
CA THR A 143 -10.44 -18.75 -27.27
C THR A 143 -11.17 -20.09 -27.37
N ASN A 144 -11.04 -20.78 -28.50
CA ASN A 144 -11.63 -22.11 -28.69
C ASN A 144 -11.12 -23.14 -27.67
N SER A 145 -9.95 -22.91 -27.06
CA SER A 145 -9.39 -23.74 -25.99
C SER A 145 -9.81 -23.31 -24.59
N GLY A 146 -10.67 -22.30 -24.45
CA GLY A 146 -11.26 -21.85 -23.19
C GLY A 146 -10.47 -20.78 -22.42
N GLY A 147 -9.35 -20.28 -22.95
CA GLY A 147 -8.60 -19.18 -22.34
C GLY A 147 -9.28 -17.83 -22.55
N TYR A 148 -9.34 -16.98 -21.53
CA TYR A 148 -9.91 -15.63 -21.68
C TYR A 148 -9.09 -14.80 -22.68
N TRP A 149 -9.78 -14.06 -23.54
CA TRP A 149 -9.16 -13.00 -24.33
C TRP A 149 -8.58 -11.95 -23.40
N HIS A 150 -7.46 -11.33 -23.79
CA HIS A 150 -6.83 -10.34 -22.93
C HIS A 150 -7.72 -9.10 -22.77
N LYS A 151 -8.25 -8.59 -23.90
CA LYS A 151 -9.24 -7.50 -23.98
C LYS A 151 -10.13 -7.67 -25.21
N LYS A 152 -11.32 -7.07 -25.27
CA LYS A 152 -12.20 -7.15 -26.46
C LYS A 152 -11.50 -6.70 -27.75
N ILE A 153 -10.61 -5.72 -27.66
CA ILE A 153 -9.83 -5.20 -28.79
C ILE A 153 -8.65 -6.10 -29.21
N TYR A 154 -8.35 -7.14 -28.44
CA TYR A 154 -7.25 -8.09 -28.66
C TYR A 154 -7.82 -9.53 -28.65
N PRO A 155 -8.51 -9.95 -29.72
CA PRO A 155 -9.10 -11.27 -29.86
C PRO A 155 -8.07 -12.40 -29.97
#